data_AF-A0A4U1CJN4-F1
#
_entry.id   AF-A0A4U1CJN4-F1
#
_cell.length_a   1.000
_cell.length_b   1.000
_cell.length_c   1.000
_cell.angle_alpha   90.00
_cell.angle_beta   90.00
_cell.angle_gamma   90.00
#
_symmetry.space_group_name_H-M   'P 1'
#
loop_
_entity.id
_entity.type
_entity.pdbx_description
1 polymer ?
#
loop_
_entity_poly.entity_id
_entity_poly.type
_entity_poly.pdbx_seq_one_letter_code
_entity_poly.pdbx_strand_id
1 'polypeptide(L)'
;MKNYRIYINNNTLFIADELPKQVNKIQQLDVKDFDFITFYKNLSKVSEKQYILLDPDPKEIFKRLKRSCDLIKAAGGLVKSDKGNYLFIFRNKKWDLPKGKVEKGEKMKEAGLREVEEECGVKIHTNDEKICKTYHVYTLGAKLVLKKTNWYSMTVKGEPKLIPQKEEGITKATWLNKTELKPVIKNTYPSIIQVLEEGKLL
;
A
#
# COMPACT_ATOMS: atom_id res chain seq x y z
N MET A 1 11.91 -16.26 -5.00
CA MET A 1 12.03 -14.92 -5.59
C MET A 1 11.79 -13.84 -4.53
N LYS A 2 12.77 -12.96 -4.26
CA LYS A 2 12.60 -11.84 -3.31
C LYS A 2 12.46 -10.53 -4.08
N ASN A 3 11.24 -10.25 -4.53
CA ASN A 3 10.95 -9.02 -5.26
C ASN A 3 10.44 -7.95 -4.31
N TYR A 4 11.02 -6.76 -4.43
CA TYR A 4 10.55 -5.57 -3.73
C TYR A 4 9.88 -4.65 -4.74
N ARG A 5 8.64 -4.27 -4.45
CA ARG A 5 7.89 -3.26 -5.18
C ARG A 5 7.76 -2.04 -4.27
N ILE A 6 8.38 -0.94 -4.67
CA ILE A 6 8.42 0.32 -3.93
C ILE A 6 7.70 1.38 -4.74
N TYR A 7 6.62 1.92 -4.16
CA TYR A 7 5.87 3.02 -4.75
C TYR A 7 6.50 4.35 -4.36
N ILE A 8 6.64 5.27 -5.31
CA ILE A 8 7.28 6.57 -5.11
C ILE A 8 6.49 7.62 -5.89
N ASN A 9 5.63 8.38 -5.20
CA ASN A 9 4.62 9.23 -5.85
C ASN A 9 3.75 8.38 -6.81
N ASN A 10 3.73 8.70 -8.11
CA ASN A 10 3.05 7.90 -9.13
C ASN A 10 3.98 6.89 -9.84
N ASN A 11 5.26 6.83 -9.47
CA ASN A 11 6.24 5.90 -10.05
C ASN A 11 6.33 4.61 -9.23
N THR A 12 6.86 3.55 -9.86
CA THR A 12 7.17 2.29 -9.19
C THR A 12 8.63 1.90 -9.44
N LEU A 13 9.35 1.56 -8.37
CA LEU A 13 10.69 0.98 -8.42
C LEU A 13 10.61 -0.49 -8.01
N PHE A 14 11.06 -1.36 -8.89
CA PHE A 14 11.24 -2.78 -8.65
C PHE A 14 12.70 -3.08 -8.30
N ILE A 15 12.91 -3.99 -7.37
CA ILE A 15 14.21 -4.58 -7.07
C ILE A 15 14.01 -6.09 -7.08
N ALA A 16 14.64 -6.79 -8.02
CA ALA A 16 14.37 -8.18 -8.31
C ALA A 16 15.59 -8.90 -8.90
N ASP A 17 15.59 -10.22 -8.79
CA ASP A 17 16.57 -11.14 -9.38
C ASP A 17 16.22 -11.49 -10.83
N GLU A 18 14.96 -11.28 -11.23
CA GLU A 18 14.47 -11.44 -12.59
C GLU A 18 13.46 -10.34 -12.97
N LEU A 19 13.28 -10.12 -14.27
CA LEU A 19 12.27 -9.19 -14.78
C LEU A 19 10.87 -9.67 -14.39
N PRO A 20 10.03 -8.83 -13.75
CA PRO A 20 8.65 -9.18 -13.47
C PRO A 20 7.90 -9.42 -14.78
N LYS A 21 7.04 -10.43 -14.79
CA LYS A 21 6.09 -10.67 -15.88
C LYS A 21 5.05 -9.54 -15.88
N GLN A 22 5.29 -8.51 -16.67
CA GLN A 22 4.40 -7.35 -16.77
C GLN A 22 4.31 -6.84 -18.21
N VAL A 23 3.18 -6.22 -18.54
CA VAL A 23 2.86 -5.72 -19.88
C VAL A 23 3.52 -4.36 -20.16
N ASN A 24 3.80 -3.59 -19.11
CA ASN A 24 4.25 -2.21 -19.24
C ASN A 24 5.78 -2.09 -19.37
N LYS A 25 6.21 -1.13 -20.19
CA LYS A 25 7.63 -0.77 -20.38
C LYS A 25 8.27 -0.42 -19.04
N ILE A 26 9.33 -1.14 -18.69
CA ILE A 26 10.13 -0.91 -17.50
C ILE A 26 11.50 -0.34 -17.89
N GLN A 27 11.93 0.71 -17.21
CA GLN A 27 13.26 1.28 -17.38
C GLN A 27 14.23 0.59 -16.43
N GLN A 28 15.18 -0.16 -16.99
CA GLN A 28 16.26 -0.71 -16.18
C GLN A 28 17.25 0.39 -15.78
N LEU A 29 17.61 0.38 -14.51
CA LEU A 29 18.62 1.25 -13.91
C LEU A 29 19.90 0.43 -13.66
N ASP A 30 21.05 1.08 -13.73
CA ASP A 30 22.32 0.47 -13.32
C ASP A 30 22.36 0.36 -11.79
N VAL A 31 22.71 -0.82 -11.27
CA VAL A 31 22.83 -1.09 -9.84
C VAL A 31 24.13 -0.53 -9.26
N LYS A 32 25.22 -0.53 -10.04
CA LYS A 32 26.57 -0.24 -9.54
C LYS A 32 26.67 1.19 -9.02
N ASP A 33 26.09 2.14 -9.76
CA ASP A 33 26.11 3.56 -9.46
C ASP A 33 24.78 4.08 -8.88
N PHE A 34 23.92 3.16 -8.39
CA PHE A 34 22.61 3.54 -7.88
C PHE A 34 22.68 4.17 -6.48
N ASP A 35 22.46 5.49 -6.43
CA ASP A 35 22.14 6.20 -5.19
C ASP A 35 20.64 6.51 -5.10
N PHE A 36 19.99 5.98 -4.05
CA PHE A 36 18.54 6.11 -3.90
C PHE A 36 18.09 7.56 -3.67
N ILE A 37 18.87 8.36 -2.94
CA ILE A 37 18.49 9.75 -2.62
C ILE A 37 18.52 10.61 -3.89
N THR A 38 19.57 10.48 -4.69
CA THR A 38 19.72 11.15 -5.98
C THR A 38 18.63 10.71 -6.96
N PHE A 39 18.37 9.40 -7.05
CA PHE A 39 17.26 8.88 -7.84
C PHE A 39 15.93 9.50 -7.41
N TYR A 40 15.61 9.52 -6.11
CA TYR A 40 14.37 10.10 -5.59
C TYR A 40 14.23 11.59 -5.94
N LYS A 41 15.31 12.37 -5.80
CA LYS A 41 15.30 13.82 -6.10
C LYS A 41 15.07 14.12 -7.59
N ASN A 42 15.57 13.25 -8.47
CA ASN A 42 15.46 13.39 -9.91
C ASN A 42 14.15 12.81 -10.49
N LEU A 43 13.35 12.12 -9.67
CA LEU A 43 12.05 11.61 -10.11
C LEU A 43 11.06 12.74 -10.33
N SER A 44 10.45 12.76 -11.51
CA SER A 44 9.26 13.57 -11.75
C SER A 44 8.12 13.10 -10.85
N LYS A 45 7.51 14.05 -10.13
CA LYS A 45 6.36 13.78 -9.24
C LYS A 45 5.09 13.43 -10.00
N VAL A 46 5.01 13.79 -11.29
CA VAL A 46 3.84 13.57 -12.14
C VAL A 46 4.00 12.38 -13.09
N SER A 47 5.19 11.80 -13.21
CA SER A 47 5.39 10.65 -14.10
C SER A 47 4.83 9.36 -13.52
N GLU A 48 4.32 8.49 -14.39
CA GLU A 48 3.84 7.15 -14.07
C GLU A 48 4.81 6.08 -14.61
N LYS A 49 6.12 6.28 -14.38
CA LYS A 49 7.16 5.40 -14.90
C LYS A 49 7.41 4.21 -13.97
N GLN A 50 7.85 3.12 -14.59
CA GLN A 50 8.29 1.92 -13.88
C GLN A 50 9.80 1.76 -14.08
N TYR A 51 10.51 1.49 -12.98
CA TYR A 51 11.95 1.32 -12.95
C TYR A 51 12.32 -0.02 -12.37
N ILE A 52 13.44 -0.60 -12.77
CA ILE A 52 13.95 -1.84 -12.16
C ILE A 52 15.45 -1.81 -11.91
N LEU A 53 15.83 -2.31 -10.75
CA LEU A 53 17.19 -2.70 -10.40
C LEU A 53 17.24 -4.23 -10.40
N LEU A 54 17.97 -4.81 -11.36
CA LEU A 54 18.16 -6.25 -11.50
C LEU A 54 19.49 -6.66 -10.87
N ASP A 55 19.44 -7.56 -9.90
CA ASP A 55 20.63 -8.02 -9.18
C ASP A 55 20.42 -9.42 -8.60
N PRO A 56 21.44 -10.30 -8.58
CA PRO A 56 21.35 -11.61 -7.94
C PRO A 56 20.99 -11.58 -6.44
N ASP A 57 21.25 -10.47 -5.73
CA ASP A 57 20.83 -10.24 -4.35
C ASP A 57 19.97 -8.95 -4.18
N PRO A 58 18.68 -9.00 -4.54
CA PRO A 58 17.75 -7.88 -4.38
C PRO A 58 17.62 -7.40 -2.93
N LYS A 59 17.89 -8.29 -1.96
CA LYS A 59 17.75 -8.01 -0.54
C LYS A 59 18.80 -7.01 -0.08
N GLU A 60 20.02 -7.07 -0.60
CA GLU A 60 21.07 -6.11 -0.25
C GLU A 60 20.77 -4.72 -0.81
N ILE A 61 20.30 -4.62 -2.05
CA ILE A 61 19.86 -3.33 -2.62
C ILE A 61 18.74 -2.73 -1.78
N PHE A 62 17.72 -3.52 -1.45
CA PHE A 62 16.61 -3.05 -0.62
C PHE A 62 17.07 -2.63 0.78
N LYS A 63 18.05 -3.33 1.38
CA LYS A 63 18.66 -2.93 2.67
C LYS A 63 19.36 -1.57 2.55
N ARG A 64 20.12 -1.32 1.49
CA ARG A 64 20.77 -0.01 1.25
C ARG A 64 19.72 1.10 1.14
N LEU A 65 18.71 0.92 0.30
CA LEU A 65 17.58 1.85 0.16
C LEU A 65 16.91 2.12 1.51
N LYS A 66 16.62 1.06 2.27
CA LYS A 66 15.98 1.18 3.58
C LYS A 66 16.84 1.98 4.58
N ARG A 67 18.17 1.88 4.54
CA ARG A 67 19.07 2.66 5.42
C ARG A 67 19.07 4.15 5.10
N SER A 68 18.71 4.53 3.87
CA SER A 68 18.56 5.93 3.45
C SER A 68 17.22 6.57 3.87
N CYS A 69 16.34 5.83 4.56
CA CYS A 69 15.00 6.29 4.92
C CYS A 69 14.66 6.00 6.39
N ASP A 70 13.88 6.89 7.00
CA ASP A 70 13.20 6.58 8.26
C ASP A 70 12.10 5.54 8.00
N LEU A 71 12.03 4.49 8.82
CA LEU A 71 11.05 3.42 8.65
C LEU A 71 9.77 3.74 9.46
N ILE A 72 8.66 3.94 8.76
CA ILE A 72 7.33 3.95 9.38
C ILE A 72 6.65 2.60 9.13
N LYS A 73 6.12 1.99 10.18
CA LYS A 73 5.29 0.79 10.08
C LYS A 73 3.81 1.18 10.13
N ALA A 74 3.03 0.52 9.30
CA ALA A 74 1.59 0.71 9.22
C ALA A 74 0.87 -0.61 8.97
N ALA A 75 -0.41 -0.67 9.25
CA ALA A 75 -1.24 -1.81 8.91
C ALA A 75 -2.67 -1.40 8.60
N GLY A 76 -3.35 -2.22 7.80
CA GLY A 76 -4.72 -1.99 7.38
C GLY A 76 -5.40 -3.25 6.88
N GLY A 77 -6.64 -3.12 6.43
CA GLY A 77 -7.49 -4.25 6.08
C GLY A 77 -8.11 -4.15 4.68
N LEU A 78 -8.20 -5.29 3.99
CA LEU A 78 -9.20 -5.50 2.94
C LEU A 78 -10.39 -6.20 3.61
N VAL A 79 -11.43 -5.43 3.90
CA VAL A 79 -12.57 -5.87 4.71
C VAL A 79 -13.72 -6.28 3.82
N LYS A 80 -14.27 -7.47 4.05
CA LYS A 80 -15.42 -8.02 3.32
C LYS A 80 -16.66 -8.10 4.24
N SER A 81 -17.82 -7.67 3.74
CA SER A 81 -19.11 -7.84 4.40
C SER A 81 -19.71 -9.23 4.13
N ASP A 82 -20.69 -9.66 4.93
CA ASP A 82 -21.40 -10.93 4.71
C ASP A 82 -22.17 -10.93 3.38
N LYS A 83 -22.45 -9.75 2.81
CA LYS A 83 -23.07 -9.59 1.49
C LYS A 83 -22.07 -9.69 0.33
N GLY A 84 -20.79 -9.87 0.63
CA GLY A 84 -19.73 -9.98 -0.38
C GLY A 84 -19.19 -8.65 -0.89
N ASN A 85 -19.54 -7.53 -0.26
CA ASN A 85 -19.04 -6.20 -0.60
C ASN A 85 -17.75 -5.89 0.18
N TYR A 86 -16.97 -4.93 -0.31
CA TYR A 86 -15.68 -4.56 0.26
C TYR A 86 -15.66 -3.11 0.74
N LEU A 87 -15.03 -2.88 1.89
CA LEU A 87 -14.89 -1.55 2.48
C LEU A 87 -13.81 -0.74 1.77
N PHE A 88 -14.18 0.44 1.27
CA PHE A 88 -13.26 1.44 0.75
C PHE A 88 -13.47 2.78 1.43
N ILE A 89 -12.38 3.52 1.57
CA ILE A 89 -12.39 4.90 2.07
C ILE A 89 -11.94 5.86 0.97
N PHE A 90 -12.47 7.07 0.98
CA PHE A 90 -12.08 8.15 0.08
C PHE A 90 -11.42 9.27 0.88
N ARG A 91 -10.16 9.57 0.54
CA ARG A 91 -9.35 10.61 1.18
C ARG A 91 -8.32 11.13 0.19
N ASN A 92 -7.86 12.37 0.36
CA ASN A 92 -6.88 12.99 -0.55
C ASN A 92 -7.27 12.87 -2.04
N LYS A 93 -8.59 12.96 -2.34
CA LYS A 93 -9.18 12.84 -3.67
C LYS A 93 -9.00 11.48 -4.37
N LYS A 94 -8.57 10.43 -3.65
CA LYS A 94 -8.40 9.07 -4.17
C LYS A 94 -9.11 8.05 -3.28
N TRP A 95 -9.50 6.93 -3.89
CA TRP A 95 -9.93 5.75 -3.16
C TRP A 95 -8.74 5.03 -2.53
N ASP A 96 -8.95 4.50 -1.34
CA ASP A 96 -7.93 3.83 -0.53
C ASP A 96 -8.60 2.74 0.33
N LEU A 97 -7.79 1.96 1.01
CA LEU A 97 -8.22 1.02 2.04
C LEU A 97 -7.86 1.56 3.43
N PRO A 98 -8.68 1.26 4.45
CA PRO A 98 -8.43 1.72 5.81
C PRO A 98 -7.12 1.16 6.38
N LYS A 99 -6.29 2.05 6.93
CA LYS A 99 -4.97 1.74 7.49
C LYS A 99 -4.46 2.92 8.32
N GLY A 100 -3.60 2.62 9.29
CA GLY A 100 -2.79 3.66 9.93
C GLY A 100 -1.49 3.15 10.51
N LYS A 101 -0.86 3.99 11.33
CA LYS A 101 0.49 3.75 11.84
C LYS A 101 0.43 2.75 12.98
N VAL A 102 1.45 1.93 13.10
CA VAL A 102 1.58 1.04 14.26
C VAL A 102 2.07 1.85 15.45
N GLU A 103 1.36 1.74 16.57
CA GLU A 103 1.71 2.40 17.81
C GLU A 103 2.84 1.68 18.57
N LYS A 104 3.40 2.35 19.58
CA LYS A 104 4.50 1.79 20.38
C LYS A 104 4.00 0.59 21.18
N GLY A 105 4.59 -0.57 20.93
CA GLY A 105 4.23 -1.83 21.61
C GLY A 105 3.13 -2.63 20.90
N GLU A 106 2.51 -2.06 19.86
CA GLU A 106 1.42 -2.70 19.12
C GLU A 106 1.95 -3.67 18.04
N LYS A 107 1.30 -4.83 17.88
CA LYS A 107 1.62 -5.72 16.75
C LYS A 107 0.95 -5.21 15.47
N MET A 108 1.59 -5.43 14.32
CA MET A 108 1.04 -5.02 13.01
C MET A 108 -0.40 -5.50 12.77
N LYS A 109 -0.76 -6.71 13.22
CA LYS A 109 -2.10 -7.27 13.02
C LYS A 109 -3.16 -6.59 13.92
N GLU A 110 -2.76 -6.21 15.13
CA GLU A 110 -3.59 -5.47 16.09
C GLU A 110 -3.80 -4.03 15.60
N ALA A 111 -2.74 -3.39 15.12
CA ALA A 111 -2.82 -2.06 14.48
C ALA A 111 -3.78 -2.05 13.30
N GLY A 112 -3.69 -3.04 12.41
CA GLY A 112 -4.60 -3.11 11.26
C GLY A 112 -6.05 -3.23 11.68
N LEU A 113 -6.34 -4.01 12.73
CA LEU A 113 -7.69 -4.15 13.29
C LEU A 113 -8.19 -2.82 13.86
N ARG A 114 -7.42 -2.22 14.78
CA ARG A 114 -7.77 -0.95 15.45
C ARG A 114 -8.07 0.15 14.43
N GLU A 115 -7.15 0.36 13.49
CA GLU A 115 -7.26 1.42 12.49
C GLU A 115 -8.51 1.26 11.62
N VAL A 116 -8.86 0.03 11.24
CA VAL A 116 -10.07 -0.22 10.45
C VAL A 116 -11.34 0.08 11.24
N GLU A 117 -11.37 -0.31 12.52
CA GLU A 117 -12.52 -0.04 13.40
C GLU A 117 -12.65 1.48 13.68
N GLU A 118 -11.55 2.16 13.95
CA GLU A 118 -11.50 3.61 14.21
C GLU A 118 -11.85 4.45 12.97
N GLU A 119 -11.22 4.17 11.82
CA GLU A 119 -11.37 4.98 10.61
C GLU A 119 -12.78 4.87 9.99
N CYS A 120 -13.49 3.76 10.27
CA CYS A 120 -14.73 3.40 9.56
C CYS A 120 -15.93 3.12 10.47
N GLY A 121 -15.76 3.11 11.81
CA GLY A 121 -16.82 2.86 12.77
C GLY A 121 -17.45 1.47 12.67
N VAL A 122 -16.64 0.46 12.33
CA VAL A 122 -17.08 -0.94 12.20
C VAL A 122 -16.52 -1.81 13.31
N LYS A 123 -17.08 -3.00 13.48
CA LYS A 123 -16.51 -4.05 14.33
C LYS A 123 -16.12 -5.25 13.49
N ILE A 124 -14.83 -5.58 13.48
CA ILE A 124 -14.31 -6.69 12.70
C ILE A 124 -14.71 -8.01 13.35
N HIS A 125 -15.22 -8.92 12.52
CA HIS A 125 -15.61 -10.25 12.93
C HIS A 125 -14.43 -11.22 12.89
N THR A 126 -13.72 -11.26 11.76
CA THR A 126 -12.49 -12.05 11.62
C THR A 126 -11.36 -11.16 11.11
N ASN A 127 -10.18 -11.38 11.66
CA ASN A 127 -8.94 -10.77 11.19
C ASN A 127 -8.02 -11.95 10.89
N ASP A 128 -8.09 -12.45 9.67
CA ASP A 128 -7.65 -13.80 9.32
C ASP A 128 -6.15 -13.80 9.04
N GLU A 129 -5.81 -13.59 7.78
CA GLU A 129 -4.50 -13.80 7.22
C GLU A 129 -3.90 -12.51 6.68
N LYS A 130 -2.57 -12.46 6.67
CA LYS A 130 -1.84 -11.40 6.01
C LYS A 130 -1.94 -11.60 4.49
N ILE A 131 -2.51 -10.63 3.79
CA ILE A 131 -2.59 -10.61 2.32
C ILE A 131 -1.21 -10.34 1.75
N CYS A 132 -0.66 -9.16 2.00
CA CYS A 132 0.63 -8.76 1.46
C CYS A 132 1.28 -7.65 2.31
N LYS A 133 2.35 -7.07 1.79
CA LYS A 133 2.94 -5.84 2.31
C LYS A 133 3.25 -4.90 1.15
N THR A 134 3.01 -3.61 1.34
CA THR A 134 3.37 -2.59 0.36
C THR A 134 4.42 -1.65 0.95
N TYR A 135 5.27 -1.10 0.09
CA TYR A 135 6.29 -0.12 0.46
C TYR A 135 6.05 1.18 -0.29
N HIS A 136 5.98 2.29 0.44
CA HIS A 136 5.80 3.61 -0.14
C HIS A 136 6.89 4.55 0.37
N VAL A 137 7.56 5.25 -0.52
CA VAL A 137 8.54 6.28 -0.16
C VAL A 137 8.00 7.66 -0.47
N TYR A 138 8.07 8.54 0.53
CA TYR A 138 7.68 9.94 0.42
C TYR A 138 8.51 10.81 1.37
N THR A 139 8.51 12.12 1.11
CA THR A 139 9.14 13.11 1.98
C THR A 139 8.22 13.46 3.14
N LEU A 140 8.74 13.42 4.37
CA LEU A 140 8.11 13.93 5.58
C LEU A 140 9.05 14.96 6.22
N GLY A 141 8.70 16.24 6.10
CA GLY A 141 9.61 17.32 6.46
C GLY A 141 10.87 17.30 5.58
N ALA A 142 12.05 17.28 6.21
CA ALA A 142 13.34 17.20 5.50
C ALA A 142 13.81 15.76 5.21
N LYS A 143 13.07 14.73 5.66
CA LYS A 143 13.52 13.33 5.60
C LYS A 143 12.73 12.50 4.59
N LEU A 144 13.38 11.48 4.04
CA LEU A 144 12.71 10.41 3.31
C LEU A 144 12.20 9.36 4.29
N VAL A 145 10.95 8.96 4.09
CA VAL A 145 10.29 7.92 4.86
C VAL A 145 10.03 6.73 3.95
N LEU A 146 10.40 5.54 4.39
CA LEU A 146 9.93 4.28 3.83
C LEU A 146 8.77 3.79 4.72
N LYS A 147 7.54 3.97 4.27
CA LYS A 147 6.37 3.41 4.93
C LYS A 147 6.16 1.98 4.47
N LYS A 148 6.24 1.03 5.41
CA LYS A 148 5.90 -0.38 5.22
C LYS A 148 4.51 -0.63 5.79
N THR A 149 3.54 -0.95 4.92
CA THR A 149 2.18 -1.31 5.33
C THR A 149 1.97 -2.81 5.20
N ASN A 150 1.51 -3.49 6.26
CA ASN A 150 0.99 -4.86 6.14
C ASN A 150 -0.53 -4.80 5.93
N TRP A 151 -1.04 -5.64 5.04
CA TRP A 151 -2.47 -5.73 4.76
C TRP A 151 -2.99 -7.08 5.19
N TYR A 152 -4.18 -7.08 5.80
CA TYR A 152 -4.82 -8.28 6.32
C TYR A 152 -6.21 -8.45 5.71
N SER A 153 -6.62 -9.71 5.52
CA SER A 153 -7.99 -10.03 5.17
C SER A 153 -8.85 -9.95 6.43
N MET A 154 -9.98 -9.26 6.32
CA MET A 154 -10.89 -9.06 7.43
C MET A 154 -12.33 -9.26 6.98
N THR A 155 -13.20 -9.62 7.93
CA THR A 155 -14.64 -9.68 7.69
C THR A 155 -15.41 -8.86 8.72
N VAL A 156 -16.65 -8.49 8.40
CA VAL A 156 -17.62 -7.94 9.34
C VAL A 156 -18.93 -8.70 9.23
N LYS A 157 -19.69 -8.77 10.32
CA LYS A 157 -21.04 -9.34 10.28
C LYS A 157 -22.02 -8.39 9.59
N GLY A 158 -22.88 -8.93 8.75
CA GLY A 158 -23.84 -8.19 7.95
C GLY A 158 -23.14 -7.14 7.08
N GLU A 159 -23.69 -5.93 7.05
CA GLU A 159 -23.13 -4.78 6.36
C GLU A 159 -23.41 -3.52 7.17
N PRO A 160 -22.54 -3.21 8.16
CA PRO A 160 -22.81 -2.15 9.13
C PRO A 160 -22.77 -0.76 8.50
N LYS A 161 -23.48 0.18 9.11
CA LYS A 161 -23.38 1.60 8.78
C LYS A 161 -21.95 2.07 9.06
N LEU A 162 -21.34 2.72 8.08
CA LEU A 162 -19.99 3.24 8.16
C LEU A 162 -19.99 4.66 8.74
N ILE A 163 -19.01 4.94 9.59
CA ILE A 163 -18.78 6.25 10.21
C ILE A 163 -17.34 6.63 9.89
N PRO A 164 -17.08 7.41 8.82
CA PRO A 164 -15.73 7.81 8.46
C PRO A 164 -15.14 8.76 9.51
N GLN A 165 -13.91 8.50 9.94
CA GLN A 165 -13.15 9.37 10.82
C GLN A 165 -12.64 10.60 10.05
N LYS A 166 -13.29 11.75 10.24
CA LYS A 166 -13.01 12.97 9.48
C LYS A 166 -11.66 13.59 9.82
N GLU A 167 -11.16 13.36 11.02
CA GLU A 167 -9.90 13.86 11.55
C GLU A 167 -8.70 13.32 10.75
N GLU A 168 -8.81 12.11 10.20
CA GLU A 168 -7.82 11.48 9.31
C GLU A 168 -8.00 11.91 7.83
N GLY A 169 -8.90 12.85 7.57
CA GLY A 169 -9.21 13.36 6.23
C GLY A 169 -10.04 12.40 5.38
N ILE A 170 -10.71 11.43 6.00
CA ILE A 170 -11.63 10.51 5.32
C ILE A 170 -12.95 11.23 5.08
N THR A 171 -13.26 11.49 3.82
CA THR A 171 -14.49 12.19 3.42
C THR A 171 -15.63 11.24 3.09
N LYS A 172 -15.32 9.96 2.81
CA LYS A 172 -16.33 8.92 2.57
C LYS A 172 -15.79 7.55 2.98
N ALA A 173 -16.65 6.71 3.54
CA ALA A 173 -16.45 5.26 3.67
C ALA A 173 -17.64 4.56 3.02
N THR A 174 -17.41 3.51 2.24
CA THR A 174 -18.47 2.82 1.49
C THR A 174 -18.19 1.33 1.34
N TRP A 175 -19.25 0.53 1.36
CA TRP A 175 -19.25 -0.85 0.89
C TRP A 175 -19.41 -0.84 -0.63
N LEU A 176 -18.58 -1.58 -1.35
CA LEU A 176 -18.62 -1.69 -2.81
C LEU A 176 -18.57 -3.15 -3.24
N ASN A 177 -19.46 -3.52 -4.13
CA ASN A 177 -19.43 -4.83 -4.77
C ASN A 177 -18.39 -4.85 -5.90
N LYS A 178 -18.15 -6.04 -6.49
CA LYS A 178 -17.16 -6.20 -7.58
C LYS A 178 -17.43 -5.36 -8.82
N THR A 179 -18.69 -5.13 -9.20
CA THR A 179 -19.04 -4.36 -10.41
C THR A 179 -18.78 -2.86 -10.22
N GLU A 180 -18.81 -2.39 -8.96
CA GLU A 180 -18.53 -1.00 -8.58
C GLU A 180 -17.03 -0.67 -8.47
N LEU A 181 -16.14 -1.67 -8.56
CA LEU A 181 -14.69 -1.45 -8.40
C LEU A 181 -14.05 -0.78 -9.62
N LYS A 182 -14.65 -0.87 -10.81
CA LYS A 182 -14.08 -0.28 -12.03
C LYS A 182 -13.74 1.21 -11.88
N PRO A 183 -14.63 2.10 -11.39
CA PRO A 183 -14.28 3.49 -11.11
C PRO A 183 -13.29 3.67 -9.95
N VAL A 184 -13.29 2.78 -8.96
CA VAL A 184 -12.33 2.79 -7.84
C VAL A 184 -10.91 2.55 -8.32
N ILE A 185 -10.72 1.51 -9.13
CA ILE A 185 -9.45 1.10 -9.73
C ILE A 185 -8.85 2.24 -10.57
N LYS A 186 -9.71 2.99 -11.28
CA LYS A 186 -9.27 4.15 -12.08
C LYS A 186 -8.79 5.32 -11.22
N ASN A 187 -9.23 5.44 -9.97
CA ASN A 187 -8.90 6.54 -9.07
C ASN A 187 -8.41 6.06 -7.70
N THR A 188 -7.45 5.14 -7.68
CA THR A 188 -6.79 4.68 -6.46
C THR A 188 -5.27 4.75 -6.61
N TYR A 189 -4.54 4.33 -5.57
CA TYR A 189 -3.09 4.26 -5.59
C TYR A 189 -2.62 2.93 -6.19
N PRO A 190 -1.50 2.90 -6.94
CA PRO A 190 -0.92 1.65 -7.45
C PRO A 190 -0.60 0.62 -6.36
N SER A 191 -0.32 1.08 -5.14
CA SER A 191 -0.14 0.23 -3.97
C SER A 191 -1.41 -0.48 -3.54
N ILE A 192 -2.57 0.14 -3.71
CA ILE A 192 -3.87 -0.46 -3.41
C ILE A 192 -4.25 -1.45 -4.49
N ILE A 193 -3.97 -1.17 -5.77
CA ILE A 193 -4.11 -2.15 -6.85
C ILE A 193 -3.40 -3.46 -6.52
N GLN A 194 -2.15 -3.40 -6.03
CA GLN A 194 -1.44 -4.61 -5.59
C GLN A 194 -2.20 -5.35 -4.49
N VAL A 195 -2.74 -4.65 -3.48
CA VAL A 195 -3.50 -5.30 -2.41
C VAL A 195 -4.73 -6.01 -2.95
N LEU A 196 -5.41 -5.42 -3.95
CA LEU A 196 -6.59 -6.03 -4.56
C LEU A 196 -6.21 -7.26 -5.42
N GLU A 197 -5.11 -7.20 -6.17
CA GLU A 197 -4.56 -8.35 -6.93
C GLU A 197 -4.20 -9.49 -5.97
N GLU A 198 -3.41 -9.22 -4.92
CA GLU A 198 -2.98 -10.24 -3.95
C GLU A 198 -4.15 -10.74 -3.09
N GLY A 199 -5.15 -9.91 -2.87
CA GLY A 199 -6.43 -10.26 -2.25
C GLY A 199 -7.40 -10.99 -3.17
N LYS A 200 -7.01 -11.31 -4.42
CA LYS A 200 -7.82 -12.02 -5.44
C LYS A 200 -9.15 -11.33 -5.76
N LEU A 201 -9.15 -10.00 -5.72
CA LEU A 201 -10.31 -9.17 -6.07
C LEU A 201 -10.26 -8.67 -7.52
N LEU A 202 -9.05 -8.61 -8.10
CA LEU A 202 -8.78 -8.29 -9.50
C LEU A 202 -8.21 -9.51 -10.24
#